data_AF-N1MN87-F1
#
_entry.id   AF-N1MN87-F1
#
_cell.length_a   1.000
_cell.length_b   1.000
_cell.length_c   1.000
_cell.angle_alpha   90.00
_cell.angle_beta   90.00
_cell.angle_gamma   90.00
#
_symmetry.space_group_name_H-M   'P 1'
#
loop_
_entity.id
_entity.type
_entity.pdbx_description
1 polymer ?
#
loop_
_entity_poly.entity_id
_entity_poly.type
_entity_poly.pdbx_seq_one_letter_code
_entity_poly.pdbx_strand_id
1 'polypeptide(L)'
;MTPALLLPGALAALLALVIPLVIHIARRSEQEPTDFAALRWLRQKPRPRSRLRFDEWPLLLLRLVLLALVALWLAHPLLFGAGDRTPVVALVPGVDPARAQTGNARTVWLAPGFPAIDQTPSSGQWPVASLIRQLDAETPAGVPLTIVTPQVIEGADGDRLRLSRKVKWPIVPGAMPAPRVQPATSPLLSIRHDAQHSSGVRYLRAAAMAWQPAGRAAPIDISSIDAPLPDQRHSVIWLSGGTMPDRLNHWIAQGGTALLASDTLVPADKPRATIWPDPLGTPLVEAMKVGRGRLLRFTRPLAPAAMPALLEAEFPAQLRVMLTPAAPAPARVAAADYAPLAGGHVYDQPPHDMRPWLAMLIAALFIAERWAATRRSRGISP
;
A
#
# COMPACT_ATOMS: atom_id res chain seq x y z
N MET A 1 -7.23 -25.30 -11.03
CA MET A 1 -6.28 -25.05 -9.93
C MET A 1 -4.95 -25.62 -10.35
N THR A 2 -3.86 -24.87 -10.20
CA THR A 2 -2.52 -25.33 -10.58
C THR A 2 -1.59 -25.22 -9.38
N PRO A 3 -0.93 -26.32 -8.96
CA PRO A 3 0.04 -26.28 -7.87
C PRO A 3 1.39 -25.75 -8.34
N ALA A 4 2.11 -25.07 -7.45
CA ALA A 4 3.49 -24.62 -7.66
C ALA A 4 4.29 -24.62 -6.35
N LEU A 5 5.62 -24.55 -6.47
CA LEU A 5 6.54 -24.43 -5.33
C LEU A 5 7.33 -23.14 -5.48
N LEU A 6 7.31 -22.27 -4.46
CA LEU A 6 8.15 -21.06 -4.48
C LEU A 6 9.63 -21.38 -4.29
N LEU A 7 9.94 -22.41 -3.51
CA LEU A 7 11.30 -22.81 -3.17
C LEU A 7 11.53 -24.29 -3.53
N PRO A 8 11.55 -24.64 -4.84
CA PRO A 8 11.71 -26.04 -5.26
C PRO A 8 13.00 -26.68 -4.73
N GLY A 9 14.06 -25.89 -4.52
CA GLY A 9 15.32 -26.38 -3.94
C GLY A 9 15.21 -26.93 -2.52
N ALA A 10 14.19 -26.54 -1.75
CA ALA A 10 13.97 -27.07 -0.41
C ALA A 10 13.59 -28.56 -0.41
N LEU A 11 13.16 -29.12 -1.56
CA LEU A 11 12.97 -30.56 -1.71
C LEU A 11 14.25 -31.37 -1.49
N ALA A 12 15.45 -30.74 -1.56
CA ALA A 12 16.70 -31.39 -1.15
C ALA A 12 16.67 -31.88 0.31
N ALA A 13 15.83 -31.29 1.17
CA ALA A 13 15.59 -31.76 2.54
C ALA A 13 15.02 -33.19 2.59
N LEU A 14 14.45 -33.72 1.49
CA LEU A 14 14.03 -35.12 1.39
C LEU A 14 15.20 -36.10 1.58
N LEU A 15 16.46 -35.67 1.40
CA LEU A 15 17.63 -36.49 1.73
C LEU A 15 17.66 -36.89 3.22
N ALA A 16 17.02 -36.13 4.11
CA ALA A 16 16.91 -36.48 5.52
C ALA A 16 16.12 -37.78 5.76
N LEU A 17 15.28 -38.23 4.81
CA LEU A 17 14.56 -39.51 4.90
C LEU A 17 15.52 -40.71 4.96
N VAL A 18 16.75 -40.56 4.47
CA VAL A 18 17.77 -41.61 4.54
C VAL A 18 18.14 -41.91 6.00
N ILE A 19 18.11 -40.91 6.89
CA ILE A 19 18.56 -41.06 8.28
C ILE A 19 17.69 -42.09 9.05
N PRO A 20 16.34 -41.97 9.13
CA PRO A 20 15.51 -42.98 9.77
C PRO A 20 15.63 -44.36 9.14
N LEU A 21 15.80 -44.44 7.82
CA LEU A 21 15.90 -45.70 7.10
C LEU A 21 17.20 -46.44 7.47
N VAL A 22 18.33 -45.74 7.47
CA VAL A 22 19.64 -46.28 7.87
C VAL A 22 19.62 -46.69 9.34
N ILE A 23 19.08 -45.84 10.24
CA ILE A 23 18.97 -46.17 11.67
C ILE A 23 18.13 -47.43 11.85
N HIS A 24 17.01 -47.57 11.13
CA HIS A 24 16.15 -48.74 11.24
C HIS A 24 16.85 -50.02 10.79
N ILE A 25 17.59 -49.99 9.68
CA ILE A 25 18.36 -51.14 9.19
C ILE A 25 19.54 -51.47 10.12
N ALA A 26 20.18 -50.44 10.70
CA ALA A 26 21.33 -50.60 11.59
C ALA A 26 20.96 -51.07 13.00
N ARG A 27 19.69 -50.89 13.42
CA ARG A 27 19.20 -51.29 14.74
C ARG A 27 19.12 -52.82 14.82
N ARG A 28 20.23 -53.44 15.21
CA ARG A 28 20.26 -54.83 15.65
C ARG A 28 19.37 -54.96 16.88
N SER A 29 18.52 -55.97 16.92
CA SER A 29 17.78 -56.30 18.13
C SER A 29 18.78 -56.61 19.24
N GLU A 30 18.88 -55.71 20.22
CA GLU A 30 19.48 -56.01 21.51
C GLU A 30 18.58 -57.06 22.14
N GLN A 31 18.90 -58.34 21.89
CA GLN A 31 18.37 -59.42 22.70
C GLN A 31 19.00 -59.23 24.07
N GLU A 32 18.26 -58.62 25.00
CA GLU A 32 18.63 -58.68 26.41
C GLU A 32 18.73 -60.15 26.78
N PRO A 33 19.92 -60.64 27.20
CA PRO A 33 20.05 -62.02 27.64
C PRO A 33 19.23 -62.16 28.91
N THR A 34 18.05 -62.75 28.81
CA THR A 34 17.26 -63.12 29.98
C THR A 34 17.95 -64.33 30.63
N ASP A 35 18.44 -64.17 31.85
CA ASP A 35 19.11 -65.26 32.56
C ASP A 35 18.08 -66.31 32.97
N PHE A 36 17.97 -67.37 32.16
CA PHE A 36 17.03 -68.46 32.40
C PHE A 36 17.78 -69.65 33.00
N ALA A 37 17.63 -69.82 34.33
CA ALA A 37 18.40 -70.78 35.13
C ALA A 37 18.36 -72.23 34.60
N ALA A 38 17.27 -72.64 33.95
CA ALA A 38 17.13 -73.99 33.39
C ALA A 38 17.99 -74.25 32.13
N LEU A 39 18.49 -73.22 31.46
CA LEU A 39 19.28 -73.32 30.22
C LEU A 39 20.80 -73.11 30.44
N ARG A 40 21.23 -72.82 31.67
CA ARG A 40 22.63 -72.58 32.06
C ARG A 40 23.61 -73.68 31.61
N TRP A 41 23.14 -74.92 31.48
CA TRP A 41 23.95 -76.09 31.16
C TRP A 41 23.91 -76.46 29.67
N LEU A 42 23.10 -75.78 28.87
CA LEU A 42 22.94 -76.03 27.44
C LEU A 42 24.06 -75.32 26.64
N ARG A 43 25.12 -76.05 26.28
CA ARG A 43 26.17 -75.54 25.35
C ARG A 43 25.68 -75.63 23.90
N GLN A 44 24.82 -74.70 23.48
CA GLN A 44 24.64 -74.41 22.06
C GLN A 44 25.00 -72.95 21.80
N LYS A 45 25.96 -72.73 20.88
CA LYS A 45 26.20 -71.41 20.28
C LYS A 45 25.16 -71.25 19.16
N PRO A 46 24.06 -70.49 19.35
CA PRO A 46 23.15 -70.23 18.25
C PRO A 46 23.92 -69.47 17.16
N ARG A 47 23.86 -69.97 15.92
CA ARG A 47 24.42 -69.26 14.76
C ARG A 47 23.54 -68.03 14.52
N PRO A 48 24.10 -66.80 14.54
CA PRO A 48 23.30 -65.60 14.32
C PRO A 48 22.79 -65.61 12.88
N ARG A 49 21.50 -65.90 12.68
CA ARG A 49 20.81 -65.70 11.41
C ARG A 49 20.32 -64.26 11.38
N SER A 50 21.15 -63.36 10.88
CA SER A 50 20.73 -61.98 10.60
C SER A 50 19.82 -61.97 9.37
N ARG A 51 18.51 -62.04 9.57
CA ARG A 51 17.53 -61.68 8.53
C ARG A 51 17.12 -60.23 8.76
N LEU A 52 17.10 -59.45 7.68
CA LEU A 52 16.51 -58.11 7.68
C LEU A 52 15.02 -58.26 7.98
N ARG A 53 14.61 -57.96 9.22
CA ARG A 53 13.19 -57.90 9.63
C ARG A 53 12.84 -56.44 9.89
N PHE A 54 11.83 -55.96 9.20
CA PHE A 54 11.24 -54.63 9.39
C PHE A 54 10.21 -54.69 10.53
N ASP A 55 10.67 -54.86 11.77
CA ASP A 55 9.80 -54.74 12.94
C ASP A 55 9.43 -53.25 13.14
N GLU A 56 8.17 -52.91 13.45
CA GLU A 56 7.67 -51.52 13.60
C GLU A 56 7.54 -50.68 12.29
N TRP A 57 7.40 -51.33 11.12
CA TRP A 57 7.25 -50.62 9.82
C TRP A 57 6.17 -49.51 9.78
N PRO A 58 5.00 -49.62 10.47
CA PRO A 58 4.03 -48.52 10.52
C PRO A 58 4.58 -47.23 11.15
N LEU A 59 5.43 -47.35 12.18
CA LEU A 59 6.04 -46.20 12.86
C LEU A 59 7.13 -45.56 11.99
N LEU A 60 7.90 -46.38 11.28
CA LEU A 60 8.87 -45.91 10.30
C LEU A 60 8.20 -45.15 9.16
N LEU A 61 7.12 -45.70 8.59
CA LEU A 61 6.34 -45.04 7.54
C LEU A 61 5.86 -43.67 8.00
N LEU A 62 5.35 -43.58 9.23
CA LEU A 62 4.86 -42.33 9.79
C LEU A 62 5.97 -41.28 9.94
N ARG A 63 7.17 -41.68 10.38
CA ARG A 63 8.35 -40.78 10.43
C ARG A 63 8.76 -40.28 9.05
N LEU A 64 8.76 -41.17 8.05
CA LEU A 64 9.10 -40.80 6.67
C LEU A 64 8.08 -39.80 6.10
N VAL A 65 6.79 -40.06 6.30
CA VAL A 65 5.72 -39.15 5.88
C VAL A 65 5.86 -37.79 6.56
N LEU A 66 6.16 -37.77 7.87
CA LEU A 66 6.33 -36.52 8.62
C LEU A 66 7.51 -35.69 8.08
N LEU A 67 8.68 -36.31 7.88
CA LEU A 67 9.84 -35.63 7.28
C LEU A 67 9.56 -35.16 5.84
N ALA A 68 8.85 -35.96 5.04
CA ALA A 68 8.46 -35.58 3.68
C ALA A 68 7.53 -34.35 3.68
N LEU A 69 6.55 -34.32 4.59
CA LEU A 69 5.65 -33.16 4.73
C LEU A 69 6.38 -31.92 5.23
N VAL A 70 7.36 -32.06 6.13
CA VAL A 70 8.21 -30.93 6.56
C VAL A 70 9.05 -30.40 5.39
N ALA A 71 9.64 -31.29 4.58
CA ALA A 71 10.36 -30.89 3.37
C ALA A 71 9.44 -30.17 2.37
N LEU A 72 8.21 -30.67 2.19
CA LEU A 72 7.20 -30.02 1.34
C LEU A 72 6.78 -28.66 1.91
N TRP A 73 6.61 -28.54 3.22
CA TRP A 73 6.29 -27.27 3.90
C TRP A 73 7.39 -26.23 3.68
N LEU A 74 8.67 -26.64 3.75
CA LEU A 74 9.81 -25.78 3.45
C LEU A 74 9.83 -25.31 1.99
N ALA A 75 9.35 -26.14 1.05
CA ALA A 75 9.27 -25.83 -0.38
C ALA A 75 8.22 -24.76 -0.75
N HIS A 76 7.45 -24.26 0.24
CA HIS A 76 6.44 -23.22 0.06
C HIS A 76 5.44 -23.55 -1.07
N PRO A 77 4.58 -24.55 -0.83
CA PRO A 77 3.60 -24.98 -1.81
C PRO A 77 2.47 -23.96 -1.93
N LEU A 78 2.17 -23.60 -3.17
CA LEU A 78 1.17 -22.63 -3.56
C LEU A 78 0.11 -23.29 -4.44
N LEU A 79 -1.13 -22.82 -4.34
CA LEU A 79 -2.23 -23.18 -5.24
C LEU A 79 -2.77 -21.95 -5.97
N PHE A 80 -2.68 -21.94 -7.29
CA PHE A 80 -3.31 -20.93 -8.13
C PHE A 80 -4.76 -21.31 -8.48
N GLY A 81 -5.61 -20.30 -8.62
CA GLY A 81 -7.02 -20.48 -9.00
C GLY A 81 -7.87 -21.17 -7.92
N ALA A 82 -7.42 -21.13 -6.66
CA ALA A 82 -8.14 -21.62 -5.48
C ALA A 82 -9.06 -20.55 -4.85
N GLY A 83 -9.25 -19.41 -5.52
CA GLY A 83 -10.04 -18.30 -5.01
C GLY A 83 -11.52 -18.64 -4.81
N ASP A 84 -12.14 -17.95 -3.84
CA ASP A 84 -13.56 -18.10 -3.52
C ASP A 84 -14.44 -17.69 -4.71
N ARG A 85 -15.32 -18.59 -5.15
CA ARG A 85 -16.20 -18.40 -6.30
C ARG A 85 -17.56 -17.81 -5.93
N THR A 86 -17.77 -17.46 -4.67
CA THR A 86 -19.00 -16.78 -4.24
C THR A 86 -19.16 -15.45 -4.99
N PRO A 87 -20.35 -15.15 -5.55
CA PRO A 87 -20.62 -13.84 -6.13
C PRO A 87 -20.34 -12.74 -5.11
N VAL A 88 -19.83 -11.59 -5.56
CA VAL A 88 -19.46 -10.48 -4.69
C VAL A 88 -20.39 -9.30 -4.92
N VAL A 89 -20.92 -8.74 -3.83
CA VAL A 89 -21.72 -7.49 -3.81
C VAL A 89 -20.98 -6.45 -2.99
N ALA A 90 -20.51 -5.38 -3.62
CA ALA A 90 -19.83 -4.28 -2.95
C ALA A 90 -20.76 -3.07 -2.80
N LEU A 91 -20.75 -2.48 -1.61
CA LEU A 91 -21.56 -1.31 -1.25
C LEU A 91 -20.68 -0.08 -1.19
N VAL A 92 -20.93 0.88 -2.05
CA VAL A 92 -20.26 2.18 -1.98
C VAL A 92 -20.74 2.93 -0.73
N PRO A 93 -19.85 3.63 -0.01
CA PRO A 93 -20.25 4.46 1.13
C PRO A 93 -21.41 5.40 0.78
N GLY A 94 -22.37 5.57 1.69
CA GLY A 94 -23.59 6.37 1.43
C GLY A 94 -24.76 5.57 0.86
N VAL A 95 -24.58 4.27 0.59
CA VAL A 95 -25.69 3.33 0.39
C VAL A 95 -26.25 2.84 1.72
N ASP A 96 -27.58 2.84 1.85
CA ASP A 96 -28.28 2.15 2.92
C ASP A 96 -28.26 0.62 2.66
N PRO A 97 -27.62 -0.18 3.55
CA PRO A 97 -27.48 -1.62 3.37
C PRO A 97 -28.83 -2.35 3.32
N ALA A 98 -29.88 -1.81 3.95
CA ALA A 98 -31.23 -2.40 3.93
C ALA A 98 -31.89 -2.36 2.55
N ARG A 99 -31.41 -1.48 1.65
CA ARG A 99 -31.93 -1.33 0.28
C ARG A 99 -31.13 -2.12 -0.75
N ALA A 100 -30.01 -2.71 -0.34
CA ALA A 100 -29.17 -3.51 -1.21
C ALA A 100 -29.70 -4.94 -1.31
N GLN A 101 -29.96 -5.40 -2.54
CA GLN A 101 -30.31 -6.79 -2.79
C GLN A 101 -29.02 -7.61 -2.86
N THR A 102 -28.68 -8.24 -1.75
CA THR A 102 -27.41 -8.99 -1.58
C THR A 102 -27.53 -10.45 -1.98
N GLY A 103 -28.70 -11.07 -1.83
CA GLY A 103 -28.91 -12.48 -2.16
C GLY A 103 -27.91 -13.40 -1.45
N ASN A 104 -27.58 -14.55 -2.04
CA ASN A 104 -26.52 -15.44 -1.53
C ASN A 104 -25.15 -15.04 -2.12
N ALA A 105 -24.65 -13.87 -1.73
CA ALA A 105 -23.41 -13.30 -2.20
C ALA A 105 -22.55 -12.77 -1.03
N ARG A 106 -21.22 -12.82 -1.20
CA ARG A 106 -20.29 -12.18 -0.27
C ARG A 106 -20.47 -10.67 -0.37
N THR A 107 -21.01 -10.07 0.68
CA THR A 107 -21.31 -8.64 0.72
C THR A 107 -20.25 -7.87 1.51
N VAL A 108 -19.68 -6.85 0.91
CA VAL A 108 -18.57 -6.06 1.47
C VAL A 108 -18.81 -4.55 1.32
N TRP A 109 -18.29 -3.76 2.24
CA TRP A 109 -18.17 -2.31 2.06
C TRP A 109 -17.02 -1.99 1.10
N LEU A 110 -17.24 -1.00 0.21
CA LEU A 110 -16.19 -0.45 -0.62
C LEU A 110 -15.33 0.53 0.19
N ALA A 111 -14.49 -0.03 1.05
CA ALA A 111 -13.53 0.65 1.90
C ALA A 111 -12.21 -0.14 1.92
N PRO A 112 -11.08 0.45 2.38
CA PRO A 112 -9.81 -0.28 2.48
C PRO A 112 -9.97 -1.61 3.24
N GLY A 113 -9.57 -2.71 2.61
CA GLY A 113 -9.67 -4.07 3.17
C GLY A 113 -11.02 -4.77 2.97
N PHE A 114 -11.98 -4.13 2.29
CA PHE A 114 -13.30 -4.69 1.96
C PHE A 114 -14.00 -5.38 3.16
N PRO A 115 -14.21 -4.66 4.28
CA PRO A 115 -14.80 -5.26 5.47
C PRO A 115 -16.23 -5.75 5.21
N ALA A 116 -16.65 -6.77 5.95
CA ALA A 116 -18.02 -7.30 5.87
C ALA A 116 -19.04 -6.22 6.24
N ILE A 117 -20.26 -6.34 5.72
CA ILE A 117 -21.32 -5.33 5.92
C ILE A 117 -21.69 -5.10 7.39
N ASP A 118 -21.54 -6.14 8.22
CA ASP A 118 -21.81 -6.11 9.66
C ASP A 118 -20.78 -5.30 10.45
N GLN A 119 -19.64 -4.99 9.82
CA GLN A 119 -18.61 -4.13 10.40
C GLN A 119 -18.88 -2.69 10.01
N THR A 120 -18.68 -1.77 10.96
CA THR A 120 -18.77 -0.34 10.67
C THR A 120 -17.62 0.07 9.75
N PRO A 121 -17.89 0.59 8.53
CA PRO A 121 -16.84 1.03 7.64
C PRO A 121 -16.09 2.22 8.26
N SER A 122 -14.78 2.27 8.05
CA SER A 122 -13.98 3.43 8.44
C SER A 122 -14.44 4.68 7.69
N SER A 123 -14.71 5.75 8.43
CA SER A 123 -15.10 7.03 7.86
C SER A 123 -13.87 7.72 7.26
N GLY A 124 -13.95 8.06 5.97
CA GLY A 124 -12.86 8.70 5.26
C GLY A 124 -13.23 9.03 3.81
N GLN A 125 -12.45 9.94 3.20
CA GLN A 125 -12.51 10.18 1.77
C GLN A 125 -11.61 9.16 1.08
N TRP A 126 -12.24 8.18 0.43
CA TRP A 126 -11.53 7.10 -0.25
C TRP A 126 -11.52 7.32 -1.77
N PRO A 127 -10.43 6.95 -2.46
CA PRO A 127 -10.41 6.93 -3.92
C PRO A 127 -11.25 5.74 -4.41
N VAL A 128 -12.57 5.93 -4.49
CA VAL A 128 -13.57 4.91 -4.87
C VAL A 128 -13.16 4.19 -6.15
N ALA A 129 -12.69 4.93 -7.15
CA ALA A 129 -12.25 4.34 -8.41
C ALA A 129 -11.10 3.32 -8.24
N SER A 130 -10.14 3.61 -7.38
CA SER A 130 -9.02 2.71 -7.10
C SER A 130 -9.46 1.50 -6.28
N LEU A 131 -10.39 1.66 -5.34
CA LEU A 131 -10.97 0.55 -4.59
C LEU A 131 -11.77 -0.40 -5.50
N ILE A 132 -12.50 0.13 -6.48
CA ILE A 132 -13.23 -0.69 -7.46
C ILE A 132 -12.23 -1.50 -8.31
N ARG A 133 -11.14 -0.89 -8.77
CA ARG A 133 -10.09 -1.60 -9.51
C ARG A 133 -9.42 -2.69 -8.66
N GLN A 134 -9.13 -2.39 -7.40
CA GLN A 134 -8.57 -3.37 -6.47
C GLN A 134 -9.54 -4.55 -6.26
N LEU A 135 -10.82 -4.28 -6.06
CA LEU A 135 -11.83 -5.33 -5.88
C LEU A 135 -11.95 -6.20 -7.14
N ASP A 136 -11.94 -5.58 -8.32
CA ASP A 136 -11.94 -6.30 -9.60
C ASP A 136 -10.71 -7.20 -9.78
N ALA A 137 -9.54 -6.74 -9.32
CA ALA A 137 -8.30 -7.53 -9.38
C ALA A 137 -8.29 -8.70 -8.38
N GLU A 138 -8.80 -8.49 -7.16
CA GLU A 138 -8.81 -9.52 -6.11
C GLU A 138 -9.91 -10.58 -6.33
N THR A 139 -10.99 -10.23 -7.01
CA THR A 139 -12.10 -11.16 -7.28
C THR A 139 -11.71 -12.17 -8.37
N PRO A 140 -11.93 -13.49 -8.21
CA PRO A 140 -11.57 -14.47 -9.24
C PRO A 140 -12.24 -14.27 -10.58
N ALA A 141 -11.54 -14.69 -11.64
CA ALA A 141 -12.07 -14.67 -13.00
C ALA A 141 -13.37 -15.48 -13.09
N GLY A 142 -14.37 -14.93 -13.76
CA GLY A 142 -15.69 -15.55 -13.92
C GLY A 142 -16.65 -15.37 -12.74
N VAL A 143 -16.19 -14.84 -11.60
CA VAL A 143 -17.07 -14.54 -10.46
C VAL A 143 -17.87 -13.26 -10.73
N PRO A 144 -19.22 -13.30 -10.64
CA PRO A 144 -20.05 -12.12 -10.83
C PRO A 144 -19.76 -11.05 -9.77
N LEU A 145 -19.54 -9.82 -10.22
CA LEU A 145 -19.33 -8.66 -9.36
C LEU A 145 -20.49 -7.67 -9.54
N THR A 146 -21.12 -7.30 -8.43
CA THR A 146 -22.15 -6.27 -8.36
C THR A 146 -21.66 -5.14 -7.47
N ILE A 147 -21.74 -3.89 -7.93
CA ILE A 147 -21.35 -2.72 -7.15
C ILE A 147 -22.58 -1.83 -7.00
N VAL A 148 -23.14 -1.81 -5.79
CA VAL A 148 -24.30 -0.99 -5.45
C VAL A 148 -23.81 0.40 -5.10
N THR A 149 -24.32 1.39 -5.83
CA THR A 149 -23.86 2.77 -5.73
C THR A 149 -24.97 3.73 -5.30
N PRO A 150 -24.64 4.79 -4.54
CA PRO A 150 -25.56 5.90 -4.34
C PRO A 150 -25.71 6.71 -5.64
N GLN A 151 -26.63 7.67 -5.70
CA GLN A 151 -26.82 8.52 -6.88
C GLN A 151 -25.60 9.39 -7.20
N VAL A 152 -24.85 9.78 -6.17
CA VAL A 152 -23.66 10.62 -6.29
C VAL A 152 -22.49 9.97 -5.56
N ILE A 153 -21.40 9.76 -6.30
CA ILE A 153 -20.15 9.20 -5.79
C ILE A 153 -19.05 10.26 -5.74
N GLU A 154 -18.13 10.08 -4.81
CA GLU A 154 -16.91 10.88 -4.63
C GLU A 154 -15.69 9.98 -4.83
N GLY A 155 -14.54 10.53 -5.25
CA GLY A 155 -13.34 9.74 -5.50
C GLY A 155 -13.34 9.00 -6.84
N ALA A 156 -14.10 9.52 -7.81
CA ALA A 156 -14.01 9.13 -9.21
C ALA A 156 -12.72 9.66 -9.86
N ASP A 157 -12.24 8.96 -10.89
CA ASP A 157 -11.18 9.46 -11.75
C ASP A 157 -11.74 10.40 -12.82
N GLY A 158 -10.85 11.02 -13.59
CA GLY A 158 -11.21 11.84 -14.74
C GLY A 158 -11.73 11.08 -15.97
N ASP A 159 -11.72 9.74 -15.95
CA ASP A 159 -12.25 8.89 -17.02
C ASP A 159 -13.05 7.72 -16.43
N ARG A 160 -13.96 7.13 -17.23
CA ARG A 160 -14.76 5.97 -16.83
C ARG A 160 -13.88 4.77 -16.55
N LEU A 161 -14.19 4.05 -15.47
CA LEU A 161 -13.52 2.81 -15.12
C LEU A 161 -13.65 1.77 -16.24
N ARG A 162 -12.54 1.09 -16.55
CA ARG A 162 -12.51 -0.11 -17.39
C ARG A 162 -12.11 -1.31 -16.53
N LEU A 163 -13.01 -2.27 -16.36
CA LEU A 163 -12.82 -3.44 -15.50
C LEU A 163 -12.63 -4.70 -16.34
N SER A 164 -11.94 -5.68 -15.77
CA SER A 164 -11.68 -7.00 -16.40
C SER A 164 -12.96 -7.77 -16.73
N ARG A 165 -14.07 -7.44 -16.04
CA ARG A 165 -15.37 -8.09 -16.17
C ARG A 165 -16.50 -7.08 -16.33
N LYS A 166 -17.65 -7.56 -16.83
CA LYS A 166 -18.90 -6.79 -16.81
C LYS A 166 -19.45 -6.76 -15.38
N VAL A 167 -19.58 -5.57 -14.81
CA VAL A 167 -20.10 -5.36 -13.46
C VAL A 167 -21.57 -4.95 -13.51
N LYS A 168 -22.39 -5.49 -12.60
CA LYS A 168 -23.74 -4.98 -12.37
C LYS A 168 -23.65 -3.71 -11.52
N TRP A 169 -24.26 -2.62 -11.98
CA TRP A 169 -24.15 -1.30 -11.37
C TRP A 169 -25.53 -0.74 -10.96
N PRO A 170 -26.21 -1.34 -9.95
CA PRO A 170 -27.46 -0.80 -9.45
C PRO A 170 -27.22 0.52 -8.69
N ILE A 171 -28.04 1.52 -9.00
CA ILE A 171 -28.03 2.82 -8.34
C ILE A 171 -29.22 2.86 -7.37
N VAL A 172 -28.95 3.18 -6.11
CA VAL A 172 -29.98 3.31 -5.07
C VAL A 172 -30.02 4.73 -4.51
N PRO A 173 -31.17 5.19 -3.97
CA PRO A 173 -31.25 6.52 -3.37
C PRO A 173 -30.27 6.65 -2.19
N GLY A 174 -29.43 7.68 -2.26
CA GLY A 174 -28.34 7.94 -1.34
C GLY A 174 -27.31 8.86 -1.99
N ALA A 175 -26.41 9.44 -1.21
CA ALA A 175 -25.31 10.25 -1.70
C ALA A 175 -24.10 10.11 -0.78
N MET A 176 -22.91 10.05 -1.36
CA MET A 176 -21.69 10.23 -0.57
C MET A 176 -21.66 11.65 0.02
N PRO A 177 -21.14 11.82 1.25
CA PRO A 177 -20.96 13.13 1.86
C PRO A 177 -20.17 14.06 0.93
N ALA A 178 -20.74 15.23 0.64
CA ALA A 178 -20.05 16.23 -0.16
C ALA A 178 -18.77 16.68 0.55
N PRO A 179 -17.63 16.82 -0.15
CA PRO A 179 -16.52 17.59 0.36
C PRO A 179 -17.02 18.99 0.72
N ARG A 180 -16.59 19.51 1.88
CA ARG A 180 -16.81 20.92 2.18
C ARG A 180 -15.97 21.73 1.20
N VAL A 181 -16.60 22.27 0.17
CA VAL A 181 -15.98 23.24 -0.74
C VAL A 181 -15.69 24.49 0.09
N GLN A 182 -14.46 24.64 0.56
CA GLN A 182 -14.01 25.91 1.10
C GLN A 182 -13.79 26.86 -0.08
N PRO A 183 -14.37 28.07 -0.05
CA PRO A 183 -14.05 29.09 -1.04
C PRO A 183 -12.53 29.26 -1.09
N ALA A 184 -11.97 29.40 -2.29
CA ALA A 184 -10.54 29.63 -2.46
C ALA A 184 -10.15 30.97 -1.80
N THR A 185 -9.68 30.91 -0.56
CA THR A 185 -9.18 32.07 0.17
C THR A 185 -7.88 32.56 -0.47
N SER A 186 -7.73 33.88 -0.58
CA SER A 186 -6.47 34.47 -1.04
C SER A 186 -5.33 34.07 -0.10
N PRO A 187 -4.13 33.75 -0.63
CA PRO A 187 -3.02 33.33 0.20
C PRO A 187 -2.60 34.47 1.13
N LEU A 188 -2.34 34.13 2.41
CA LEU A 188 -1.76 35.06 3.38
C LEU A 188 -0.27 35.22 3.05
N LEU A 189 0.20 36.45 2.89
CA LEU A 189 1.59 36.70 2.49
C LEU A 189 2.42 37.26 3.63
N SER A 190 3.59 36.67 3.82
CA SER A 190 4.65 37.25 4.64
C SER A 190 5.90 37.47 3.78
N ILE A 191 6.32 38.72 3.63
CA ILE A 191 7.51 39.09 2.87
C ILE A 191 8.65 39.34 3.86
N ARG A 192 9.78 38.70 3.63
CA ARG A 192 11.04 38.87 4.37
C ARG A 192 12.08 39.37 3.38
N HIS A 193 12.65 40.55 3.59
CA HIS A 193 13.56 41.14 2.62
C HIS A 193 14.78 41.80 3.25
N ASP A 194 15.88 41.85 2.50
CA ASP A 194 17.04 42.67 2.81
C ASP A 194 16.94 44.06 2.16
N ALA A 195 17.98 44.88 2.33
CA ALA A 195 18.04 46.22 1.74
C ALA A 195 18.14 46.19 0.19
N GLN A 196 18.86 45.21 -0.37
CA GLN A 196 19.11 45.10 -1.81
C GLN A 196 17.85 44.77 -2.60
N HIS A 197 16.96 43.96 -2.01
CA HIS A 197 15.73 43.50 -2.64
C HIS A 197 14.48 44.34 -2.29
N SER A 198 14.65 45.43 -1.54
CA SER A 198 13.57 46.33 -1.12
C SER A 198 12.73 46.85 -2.31
N SER A 199 13.35 47.05 -3.47
CA SER A 199 12.69 47.49 -4.69
C SER A 199 11.63 46.50 -5.20
N GLY A 200 11.86 45.19 -5.06
CA GLY A 200 10.94 44.14 -5.51
C GLY A 200 9.68 44.03 -4.65
N VAL A 201 9.76 44.44 -3.38
CA VAL A 201 8.64 44.40 -2.41
C VAL A 201 7.43 45.19 -2.91
N ARG A 202 7.65 46.28 -3.67
CA ARG A 202 6.56 47.12 -4.19
C ARG A 202 5.62 46.35 -5.13
N TYR A 203 6.17 45.50 -5.99
CA TYR A 203 5.40 44.72 -6.96
C TYR A 203 4.60 43.61 -6.28
N LEU A 204 5.22 42.93 -5.32
CA LEU A 204 4.57 41.89 -4.53
C LEU A 204 3.45 42.46 -3.65
N ARG A 205 3.68 43.63 -3.05
CA ARG A 205 2.66 44.36 -2.29
C ARG A 205 1.50 44.76 -3.20
N ALA A 206 1.78 45.30 -4.39
CA ALA A 206 0.74 45.67 -5.35
C ALA A 206 -0.08 44.46 -5.81
N ALA A 207 0.58 43.33 -6.12
CA ALA A 207 -0.09 42.09 -6.49
C ALA A 207 -1.01 41.56 -5.37
N ALA A 208 -0.52 41.60 -4.13
CA ALA A 208 -1.29 41.20 -2.96
C ALA A 208 -2.52 42.09 -2.71
N MET A 209 -2.40 43.39 -2.94
CA MET A 209 -3.52 44.34 -2.88
C MET A 209 -4.56 44.06 -3.97
N ALA A 210 -4.13 43.70 -5.19
CA ALA A 210 -5.03 43.36 -6.29
C ALA A 210 -5.91 42.12 -6.03
N TRP A 211 -5.55 41.27 -5.05
CA TRP A 211 -6.37 40.11 -4.66
C TRP A 211 -7.51 40.44 -3.71
N GLN A 212 -7.53 41.64 -3.14
CA GLN A 212 -8.56 42.03 -2.20
C GLN A 212 -9.76 42.67 -2.92
N PRO A 213 -10.98 42.52 -2.37
CA PRO A 213 -12.11 43.33 -2.80
C PRO A 213 -11.78 44.82 -2.70
N ALA A 214 -12.36 45.63 -3.58
CA ALA A 214 -12.14 47.08 -3.60
C ALA A 214 -12.36 47.71 -2.21
N GLY A 215 -11.39 48.49 -1.74
CA GLY A 215 -11.46 49.19 -0.45
C GLY A 215 -10.99 48.40 0.78
N ARG A 216 -10.54 47.14 0.63
CA ARG A 216 -10.00 46.35 1.76
C ARG A 216 -8.48 46.26 1.71
N ALA A 217 -7.83 46.52 2.84
CA ALA A 217 -6.39 46.33 2.98
C ALA A 217 -6.02 44.84 2.91
N ALA A 218 -4.93 44.52 2.20
CA ALA A 218 -4.40 43.17 2.16
C ALA A 218 -3.67 42.84 3.47
N PRO A 219 -3.93 41.69 4.12
CA PRO A 219 -3.19 41.25 5.29
C PRO A 219 -1.80 40.75 4.85
N ILE A 220 -0.86 41.68 4.69
CA ILE A 220 0.53 41.41 4.30
C ILE A 220 1.43 41.76 5.48
N ASP A 221 2.22 40.80 5.93
CA ASP A 221 3.27 41.00 6.92
C ASP A 221 4.61 41.22 6.19
N ILE A 222 5.17 42.43 6.28
CA ILE A 222 6.42 42.80 5.62
C ILE A 222 7.43 43.16 6.70
N SER A 223 8.53 42.42 6.76
CA SER A 223 9.56 42.57 7.79
C SER A 223 10.96 42.28 7.24
N SER A 224 12.00 42.64 8.01
CA SER A 224 13.39 42.22 7.73
C SER A 224 13.53 40.71 7.68
N ILE A 225 14.57 40.21 6.99
CA ILE A 225 14.95 38.80 7.02
C ILE A 225 15.09 38.25 8.44
N ASP A 226 15.54 39.05 9.42
CA ASP A 226 15.77 38.59 10.80
C ASP A 226 14.48 38.29 11.58
N ALA A 227 13.35 38.85 11.14
CA ALA A 227 12.06 38.66 11.80
C ALA A 227 11.64 37.17 11.84
N PRO A 228 10.83 36.77 12.85
CA PRO A 228 10.35 35.39 12.94
C PRO A 228 9.51 34.98 11.73
N LEU A 229 9.56 33.69 11.37
CA LEU A 229 8.73 33.13 10.31
C LEU A 229 7.29 32.92 10.82
N PRO A 230 6.27 33.16 9.98
CA PRO A 230 4.86 32.98 10.35
C PRO A 230 4.49 31.48 10.45
N ASP A 231 3.23 31.19 10.76
CA ASP A 231 2.70 29.83 10.65
C ASP A 231 2.67 29.33 9.19
N GLN A 232 2.42 28.03 8.99
CA GLN A 232 2.41 27.40 7.66
C GLN A 232 1.18 27.77 6.79
N ARG A 233 0.23 28.56 7.31
CA ARG A 233 -0.89 29.08 6.51
C ARG A 233 -0.45 30.27 5.66
N HIS A 234 0.63 30.95 6.05
CA HIS A 234 1.25 32.00 5.27
C HIS A 234 2.19 31.42 4.20
N SER A 235 2.15 32.01 3.01
CA SER A 235 3.22 31.84 2.03
C SER A 235 4.31 32.88 2.31
N VAL A 236 5.55 32.41 2.46
CA VAL A 236 6.70 33.28 2.78
C VAL A 236 7.41 33.66 1.49
N ILE A 237 7.53 34.94 1.19
CA ILE A 237 8.39 35.42 0.10
C ILE A 237 9.70 35.90 0.71
N TRP A 238 10.77 35.19 0.43
CA TRP A 238 12.11 35.43 0.98
C TRP A 238 12.99 36.10 -0.07
N LEU A 239 13.20 37.40 0.11
CA LEU A 239 13.95 38.26 -0.79
C LEU A 239 15.32 38.58 -0.19
N SER A 240 16.22 37.59 -0.22
CA SER A 240 17.63 37.80 0.09
C SER A 240 18.51 36.92 -0.79
N GLY A 241 19.68 37.44 -1.14
CA GLY A 241 20.71 36.66 -1.82
C GLY A 241 21.41 35.68 -0.88
N GLY A 242 22.22 34.79 -1.47
CA GLY A 242 23.13 33.90 -0.74
C GLY A 242 22.49 32.61 -0.25
N THR A 243 23.08 32.00 0.79
CA THR A 243 22.64 30.70 1.31
C THR A 243 21.32 30.81 2.07
N MET A 244 20.37 29.93 1.75
CA MET A 244 19.09 29.83 2.46
C MET A 244 19.31 29.49 3.95
N PRO A 245 18.71 30.24 4.91
CA PRO A 245 18.85 29.94 6.33
C PRO A 245 18.21 28.60 6.73
N ASP A 246 18.81 27.88 7.68
CA ASP A 246 18.32 26.59 8.17
C ASP A 246 16.89 26.68 8.73
N ARG A 247 16.55 27.79 9.39
CA ARG A 247 15.19 28.04 9.90
C ARG A 247 14.13 28.03 8.78
N LEU A 248 14.47 28.59 7.62
CA LEU A 248 13.57 28.63 6.47
C LEU A 248 13.47 27.24 5.84
N ASN A 249 14.60 26.54 5.70
CA ASN A 249 14.62 25.17 5.20
C ASN A 249 13.77 24.23 6.06
N HIS A 250 13.91 24.32 7.39
CA HIS A 250 13.12 23.51 8.33
C HIS A 250 11.63 23.85 8.26
N TRP A 251 11.29 25.14 8.21
CA TRP A 251 9.90 25.60 8.07
C TRP A 251 9.25 25.10 6.78
N ILE A 252 9.96 25.13 5.64
CA ILE A 252 9.47 24.55 4.38
C ILE A 252 9.31 23.04 4.53
N ALA A 253 10.31 22.35 5.09
CA ALA A 253 10.27 20.89 5.27
C ALA A 253 9.05 20.40 6.08
N GLN A 254 8.55 21.22 7.02
CA GLN A 254 7.37 20.92 7.81
C GLN A 254 6.03 21.09 7.06
N GLY A 255 6.00 21.74 5.90
CA GLY A 255 4.77 21.96 5.12
C GLY A 255 4.61 23.37 4.54
N GLY A 256 5.53 24.30 4.85
CA GLY A 256 5.45 25.68 4.38
C GLY A 256 5.65 25.84 2.86
N THR A 257 5.09 26.90 2.28
CA THR A 257 5.37 27.33 0.90
C THR A 257 6.21 28.60 0.92
N ALA A 258 7.41 28.55 0.35
CA ALA A 258 8.32 29.69 0.26
C ALA A 258 8.65 30.04 -1.19
N LEU A 259 8.70 31.34 -1.51
CA LEU A 259 9.13 31.87 -2.81
C LEU A 259 10.41 32.70 -2.62
N LEU A 260 11.52 32.25 -3.22
CA LEU A 260 12.85 32.80 -3.03
C LEU A 260 13.25 33.76 -4.16
N ALA A 261 14.12 34.71 -3.86
CA ALA A 261 14.78 35.55 -4.85
C ALA A 261 15.69 34.73 -5.78
N SER A 262 16.03 35.33 -6.92
CA SER A 262 16.79 34.65 -7.98
C SER A 262 18.25 34.37 -7.65
N ASP A 263 18.80 35.14 -6.73
CA ASP A 263 20.17 35.06 -6.23
C ASP A 263 20.28 34.26 -4.92
N THR A 264 19.17 33.67 -4.43
CA THR A 264 19.20 32.70 -3.33
C THR A 264 19.72 31.34 -3.84
N LEU A 265 20.74 30.82 -3.16
CA LEU A 265 21.31 29.51 -3.43
C LEU A 265 20.36 28.42 -2.92
N VAL A 266 19.89 27.59 -3.86
CA VAL A 266 19.01 26.44 -3.59
C VAL A 266 19.76 25.13 -3.85
N PRO A 267 19.40 24.02 -3.18
CA PRO A 267 20.05 22.73 -3.38
C PRO A 267 20.01 22.27 -4.85
N ALA A 268 21.16 21.96 -5.43
CA ALA A 268 21.28 21.60 -6.84
C ALA A 268 20.86 20.15 -7.14
N ASP A 269 20.76 19.32 -6.10
CA ASP A 269 20.50 17.88 -6.14
C ASP A 269 19.03 17.51 -6.34
N LYS A 270 18.11 18.47 -6.23
CA LYS A 270 16.67 18.22 -6.33
C LYS A 270 16.12 18.55 -7.72
N PRO A 271 15.18 17.74 -8.25
CA PRO A 271 14.54 18.01 -9.53
C PRO A 271 13.74 19.32 -9.45
N ARG A 272 13.91 20.16 -10.48
CA ARG A 272 13.23 21.45 -10.64
C ARG A 272 12.16 21.33 -11.71
N ALA A 273 10.94 21.77 -11.40
CA ALA A 273 9.86 21.88 -12.37
C ALA A 273 9.57 23.35 -12.67
N THR A 274 9.47 23.71 -13.95
CA THR A 274 9.02 25.06 -14.35
C THR A 274 7.53 25.19 -14.08
N ILE A 275 7.14 26.15 -13.22
CA ILE A 275 5.73 26.43 -12.89
C ILE A 275 5.22 27.62 -13.69
N TRP A 276 6.09 28.58 -13.98
CA TRP A 276 5.76 29.75 -14.78
C TRP A 276 6.84 29.97 -15.83
N PRO A 277 6.57 29.71 -17.12
CA PRO A 277 7.42 30.13 -18.22
C PRO A 277 7.09 31.55 -18.70
N ASP A 278 8.07 32.24 -19.28
CA ASP A 278 7.82 33.46 -20.07
C ASP A 278 7.18 33.12 -21.43
N PRO A 279 6.74 34.13 -22.21
CA PRO A 279 6.17 33.90 -23.54
C PRO A 279 7.09 33.18 -24.53
N LEU A 280 8.40 33.11 -24.26
CA LEU A 280 9.40 32.42 -25.07
C LEU A 280 9.70 31.00 -24.55
N GLY A 281 9.00 30.54 -23.50
CA GLY A 281 9.17 29.22 -22.89
C GLY A 281 10.32 29.13 -21.88
N THR A 282 10.99 30.24 -21.55
CA THR A 282 12.07 30.29 -20.57
C THR A 282 11.48 30.30 -19.15
N PRO A 283 12.00 29.52 -18.18
CA PRO A 283 11.44 29.53 -16.83
C PRO A 283 11.58 30.89 -16.16
N LEU A 284 10.48 31.43 -15.62
CA LEU A 284 10.43 32.60 -14.73
C LEU A 284 10.37 32.18 -13.26
N VAL A 285 9.63 31.10 -12.97
CA VAL A 285 9.56 30.50 -11.63
C VAL A 285 9.72 28.99 -11.72
N GLU A 286 10.63 28.48 -10.89
CA GLU A 286 10.88 27.05 -10.71
C GLU A 286 10.34 26.58 -9.35
N ALA A 287 9.88 25.34 -9.28
CA ALA A 287 9.42 24.69 -8.06
C ALA A 287 10.21 23.44 -7.73
N MET A 288 10.38 23.22 -6.42
CA MET A 288 11.06 22.09 -5.82
C MET A 288 10.25 21.60 -4.62
N LYS A 289 10.20 20.28 -4.43
CA LYS A 289 9.64 19.69 -3.20
C LYS A 289 10.71 19.61 -2.11
N VAL A 290 10.37 20.07 -0.91
CA VAL A 290 11.27 20.01 0.25
C VAL A 290 10.46 19.50 1.44
N GLY A 291 10.75 18.28 1.89
CA GLY A 291 9.97 17.62 2.93
C GLY A 291 8.49 17.52 2.53
N ARG A 292 7.61 18.08 3.37
CA ARG A 292 6.16 18.18 3.12
C ARG A 292 5.74 19.48 2.41
N GLY A 293 6.65 20.45 2.27
CA GLY A 293 6.36 21.77 1.70
C GLY A 293 6.90 21.97 0.29
N ARG A 294 6.80 23.22 -0.17
CA ARG A 294 7.14 23.63 -1.54
C ARG A 294 8.06 24.85 -1.52
N LEU A 295 9.17 24.75 -2.24
CA LEU A 295 10.07 25.85 -2.50
C LEU A 295 9.84 26.30 -3.94
N LEU A 296 9.57 27.59 -4.12
CA LEU A 296 9.49 28.29 -5.39
C LEU A 296 10.69 29.24 -5.49
N ARG A 297 11.23 29.46 -6.68
CA ARG A 297 12.35 30.38 -6.89
C ARG A 297 12.14 31.18 -8.17
N PHE A 298 12.29 32.49 -8.10
CA PHE A 298 12.38 33.32 -9.29
C PHE A 298 13.68 33.04 -10.04
N THR A 299 13.68 32.96 -11.36
CA THR A 299 14.93 32.80 -12.13
C THR A 299 15.59 34.12 -12.49
N ARG A 300 14.88 35.23 -12.29
CA ARG A 300 15.30 36.60 -12.64
C ARG A 300 15.02 37.56 -11.47
N PRO A 301 15.79 38.66 -11.34
CA PRO A 301 15.52 39.65 -10.31
C PRO A 301 14.18 40.36 -10.55
N LEU A 302 13.53 40.80 -9.47
CA LEU A 302 12.24 41.51 -9.50
C LEU A 302 12.37 42.97 -9.97
N ALA A 303 12.96 43.16 -11.15
CA ALA A 303 13.12 44.45 -11.81
C ALA A 303 12.47 44.41 -13.20
N PRO A 304 11.68 45.41 -13.61
CA PRO A 304 11.00 45.39 -14.91
C PRO A 304 11.91 45.17 -16.12
N ALA A 305 13.16 45.65 -16.05
CA ALA A 305 14.15 45.44 -17.11
C ALA A 305 14.53 43.97 -17.30
N ALA A 306 14.52 43.16 -16.23
CA ALA A 306 14.87 41.74 -16.25
C ALA A 306 13.62 40.83 -16.31
N MET A 307 12.52 41.28 -15.72
CA MET A 307 11.25 40.56 -15.64
C MET A 307 10.10 41.49 -16.06
N PRO A 308 9.89 41.69 -17.39
CA PRO A 308 8.80 42.54 -17.90
C PRO A 308 7.41 42.11 -17.43
N ALA A 309 7.23 40.81 -17.17
CA ALA A 309 6.01 40.23 -16.62
C ALA A 309 5.51 40.93 -15.35
N LEU A 310 6.38 41.60 -14.57
CA LEU A 310 5.97 42.38 -13.38
C LEU A 310 4.99 43.51 -13.69
N LEU A 311 4.99 44.02 -14.92
CA LEU A 311 4.13 45.12 -15.36
C LEU A 311 2.88 44.64 -16.12
N GLU A 312 2.76 43.33 -16.36
CA GLU A 312 1.62 42.75 -17.06
C GLU A 312 0.41 42.62 -16.12
N ALA A 313 -0.79 42.79 -16.66
CA ALA A 313 -2.04 42.69 -15.90
C ALA A 313 -2.25 41.30 -15.25
N GLU A 314 -1.67 40.25 -15.85
CA GLU A 314 -1.80 38.88 -15.37
C GLU A 314 -0.89 38.54 -14.18
N PHE A 315 0.11 39.37 -13.88
CA PHE A 315 1.09 39.09 -12.84
C PHE A 315 0.47 38.75 -11.47
N PRO A 316 -0.49 39.54 -10.94
CA PRO A 316 -1.13 39.22 -9.67
C PRO A 316 -1.88 37.89 -9.72
N ALA A 317 -2.59 37.58 -10.81
CA ALA A 317 -3.34 36.35 -10.94
C ALA A 317 -2.41 35.13 -10.96
N GLN A 318 -1.32 35.20 -11.73
CA GLN A 318 -0.34 34.13 -11.82
C GLN A 318 0.42 33.93 -10.51
N LEU A 319 0.81 35.01 -9.84
CA LEU A 319 1.42 34.94 -8.50
C LEU A 319 0.49 34.25 -7.49
N ARG A 320 -0.81 34.55 -7.53
CA ARG A 320 -1.81 33.88 -6.67
C ARG A 320 -1.87 32.39 -6.96
N VAL A 321 -2.03 32.00 -8.23
CA VAL A 321 -2.12 30.59 -8.64
C VAL A 321 -0.89 29.81 -8.19
N MET A 322 0.30 30.39 -8.32
CA MET A 322 1.53 29.73 -7.88
C MET A 322 1.59 29.55 -6.36
N LEU A 323 1.09 30.49 -5.57
CA LEU A 323 1.17 30.44 -4.10
C LEU A 323 0.01 29.67 -3.45
N THR A 324 -1.16 29.65 -4.07
CA THR A 324 -2.30 28.87 -3.61
C THR A 324 -2.00 27.36 -3.78
N PRO A 325 -2.27 26.52 -2.76
CA PRO A 325 -2.17 25.07 -2.94
C PRO A 325 -3.13 24.62 -4.04
N ALA A 326 -2.69 23.69 -4.88
CA ALA A 326 -3.54 23.16 -5.94
C ALA A 326 -4.83 22.59 -5.34
N ALA A 327 -5.98 23.06 -5.84
CA ALA A 327 -7.26 22.48 -5.45
C ALA A 327 -7.26 20.98 -5.81
N PRO A 328 -7.86 20.12 -4.98
CA PRO A 328 -8.04 18.72 -5.36
C PRO A 328 -8.84 18.67 -6.67
N ALA A 329 -8.44 17.77 -7.57
CA ALA A 329 -9.16 17.57 -8.82
C ALA A 329 -10.63 17.21 -8.52
N PRO A 330 -11.58 17.67 -9.36
CA PRO A 330 -12.98 17.31 -9.19
C PRO A 330 -13.12 15.78 -9.30
N ALA A 331 -13.58 15.15 -8.22
CA ALA A 331 -13.72 13.70 -8.12
C ALA A 331 -15.17 13.26 -7.87
N ARG A 332 -16.12 14.21 -7.97
CA ARG A 332 -17.54 14.00 -7.73
C ARG A 332 -18.29 13.82 -9.04
N VAL A 333 -19.09 12.77 -9.14
CA VAL A 333 -19.82 12.43 -10.37
C VAL A 333 -21.14 11.73 -10.06
N ALA A 334 -22.12 11.87 -10.96
CA ALA A 334 -23.34 11.08 -10.90
C ALA A 334 -23.02 9.61 -11.21
N ALA A 335 -23.52 8.69 -10.40
CA ALA A 335 -23.21 7.27 -10.57
C ALA A 335 -23.70 6.71 -11.92
N ALA A 336 -24.73 7.29 -12.51
CA ALA A 336 -25.22 6.93 -13.85
C ALA A 336 -24.18 7.22 -14.94
N ASP A 337 -23.42 8.31 -14.79
CA ASP A 337 -22.43 8.75 -15.77
C ASP A 337 -21.07 8.06 -15.58
N TYR A 338 -20.86 7.39 -14.45
CA TYR A 338 -19.61 6.71 -14.09
C TYR A 338 -19.69 5.17 -14.13
N ALA A 339 -20.75 4.61 -14.73
CA ALA A 339 -20.88 3.17 -14.85
C ALA A 339 -19.66 2.55 -15.58
N PRO A 340 -19.03 1.51 -15.00
CA PRO A 340 -17.80 0.94 -15.53
C PRO A 340 -18.03 0.24 -16.87
N LEU A 341 -17.04 0.36 -17.75
CA LEU A 341 -16.94 -0.35 -19.01
C LEU A 341 -16.19 -1.68 -18.81
N ALA A 342 -16.50 -2.67 -19.64
CA ALA A 342 -15.73 -3.92 -19.69
C ALA A 342 -14.49 -3.77 -20.60
N GLY A 343 -13.57 -4.73 -20.52
CA GLY A 343 -12.36 -4.77 -21.36
C GLY A 343 -11.14 -4.09 -20.73
N GLY A 344 -11.12 -3.97 -19.40
CA GLY A 344 -9.93 -3.61 -18.63
C GLY A 344 -8.93 -4.77 -18.54
N HIS A 345 -7.79 -4.50 -17.89
CA HIS A 345 -6.74 -5.50 -17.68
C HIS A 345 -7.22 -6.63 -16.77
N VAL A 346 -6.92 -7.88 -17.15
CA VAL A 346 -7.09 -9.04 -16.29
C VAL A 346 -5.85 -9.15 -15.40
N TYR A 347 -6.06 -9.28 -14.09
CA TYR A 347 -5.00 -9.44 -13.12
C TYR A 347 -4.89 -10.90 -12.68
N ASP A 348 -3.66 -11.40 -12.55
CA ASP A 348 -3.42 -12.71 -11.98
C ASP A 348 -3.73 -12.70 -10.49
N GLN A 349 -4.48 -13.70 -10.04
CA GLN A 349 -4.84 -13.80 -8.63
C GLN A 349 -3.61 -14.16 -7.78
N PRO A 350 -3.52 -13.62 -6.55
CA PRO A 350 -2.50 -14.08 -5.63
C PRO A 350 -2.69 -15.58 -5.34
N PRO A 351 -1.61 -16.38 -5.37
CA PRO A 351 -1.67 -17.80 -5.06
C PRO A 351 -2.06 -18.02 -3.59
N HIS A 352 -2.75 -19.12 -3.32
CA HIS A 352 -3.12 -19.50 -1.96
C HIS A 352 -1.98 -20.32 -1.31
N ASP A 353 -1.51 -19.87 -0.13
CA ASP A 353 -0.44 -20.53 0.63
C ASP A 353 -0.95 -21.79 1.34
N MET A 354 -0.34 -22.94 1.04
CA MET A 354 -0.71 -24.23 1.64
C MET A 354 0.00 -24.53 2.97
N ARG A 355 0.99 -23.73 3.36
CA ARG A 355 1.77 -23.97 4.59
C ARG A 355 0.92 -24.04 5.87
N PRO A 356 -0.12 -23.21 6.09
CA PRO A 356 -0.94 -23.31 7.30
C PRO A 356 -1.67 -24.65 7.41
N TRP A 357 -2.25 -25.12 6.30
CA TRP A 357 -2.93 -26.42 6.23
C TRP A 357 -1.95 -27.59 6.41
N LEU A 358 -0.78 -27.53 5.76
CA LEU A 358 0.27 -28.52 5.95
C LEU A 358 0.80 -28.52 7.39
N ALA A 359 0.93 -27.37 8.04
CA ALA A 359 1.36 -27.29 9.44
C ALA A 359 0.37 -28.01 10.38
N MET A 360 -0.94 -27.83 10.18
CA MET A 360 -1.96 -28.57 10.93
C MET A 360 -1.86 -30.09 10.67
N LEU A 361 -1.68 -30.52 9.42
CA LEU A 361 -1.51 -31.92 9.06
C LEU A 361 -0.24 -32.53 9.69
N ILE A 362 0.88 -31.81 9.65
CA ILE A 362 2.15 -32.21 10.28
C ILE A 362 1.96 -32.35 11.79
N ALA A 363 1.30 -31.40 12.45
CA ALA A 363 1.04 -31.46 13.88
C ALA A 363 0.16 -32.68 14.25
N ALA A 364 -0.89 -32.95 13.48
CA ALA A 364 -1.76 -34.12 13.69
C ALA A 364 -0.99 -35.44 13.52
N LEU A 365 -0.17 -35.55 12.47
CA LEU A 365 0.68 -36.73 12.24
C LEU A 365 1.76 -36.89 13.30
N PHE A 366 2.33 -35.79 13.80
CA PHE A 366 3.28 -35.83 14.90
C PHE A 366 2.64 -36.37 16.19
N ILE A 367 1.42 -35.93 16.53
CA ILE A 367 0.68 -36.47 17.68
C ILE A 367 0.41 -37.97 17.49
N ALA A 368 -0.03 -38.39 16.30
CA ALA A 368 -0.23 -39.80 15.98
C ALA A 368 1.07 -40.60 16.13
N GLU A 369 2.21 -40.03 15.72
CA GLU A 369 3.53 -40.67 15.84
C GLU A 369 3.97 -40.79 17.29
N ARG A 370 3.80 -39.74 18.09
CA ARG A 370 4.09 -39.76 19.54
C ARG A 370 3.22 -40.75 20.27
N TRP A 371 1.94 -40.88 19.90
CA TRP A 371 1.05 -41.85 20.50
C TRP A 371 1.40 -43.29 20.09
N ALA A 372 1.70 -43.54 18.82
CA ALA A 372 2.17 -44.85 18.36
C ALA A 372 3.50 -45.25 19.02
N ALA A 373 4.43 -44.30 19.20
CA ALA A 373 5.72 -44.53 19.82
C ALA A 373 5.66 -44.81 21.34
N THR A 374 4.62 -44.30 22.02
CA THR A 374 4.42 -44.43 23.47
C THR A 374 3.45 -45.56 23.86
N ARG A 375 2.76 -46.18 22.90
CA ARG A 375 1.89 -47.34 23.16
C ARG A 375 2.67 -48.49 23.80
N ARG A 376 2.21 -48.93 24.97
CA ARG A 376 2.77 -50.05 25.75
C ARG A 376 2.69 -51.41 25.06
N SER A 377 1.92 -51.55 23.97
CA SER A 377 1.89 -52.77 23.14
C SER A 377 3.07 -52.84 22.17
N ARG A 378 4.29 -52.51 22.62
CA ARG A 378 5.47 -53.02 21.93
C ARG A 378 5.37 -54.53 22.08
N GLY A 379 4.95 -55.20 21.00
CA GLY A 379 4.94 -56.65 20.98
C GLY A 379 6.32 -57.10 21.43
N ILE A 380 6.37 -57.88 22.51
CA ILE A 380 7.56 -58.63 22.86
C ILE A 380 7.82 -59.47 21.61
N SER A 381 8.86 -59.11 20.86
CA SER A 381 9.23 -59.85 19.65
C SER A 381 9.49 -61.30 20.09
N PRO A 382 8.83 -62.31 19.48
CA PRO A 382 9.14 -63.70 19.75
C PRO A 382 10.53 -64.08 19.24
#